data_AF-A0AAR5Q855-F1
#
_entry.id   AF-A0AAR5Q855-F1
#
_cell.length_a   1.000
_cell.length_b   1.000
_cell.length_c   1.000
_cell.angle_alpha   90.00
_cell.angle_beta   90.00
_cell.angle_gamma   90.00
#
_symmetry.space_group_name_H-M   'P 1'
#
loop_
_entity.id
_entity.type
_entity.pdbx_description
1 polymer ?
#
loop_
_entity_poly.entity_id
_entity_poly.type
_entity_poly.pdbx_seq_one_letter_code
_entity_poly.pdbx_strand_id
1 'polypeptide(L)'
;MTEQEKTVILEFEDKLLTCDRSVLVSNSDYFSAMLAGNFRESFQSVIQIQDVDLETFQTMLVLLRDDAHLTDDMDIYAILKCACMLQFTAIKEKCVSLLQRILNSETCLMMWKFTEMLSISPLWIQAKFLALEESYTVIEGPYIFELNLDDICSYLGHVYLNIREEFNIFQAAMNWWYENQQKYEEKDQFGVVLRLLNCIDFRQLTEFEIQEMLSFPNIVDNVQITAVLNGVLKLKYNKIIENSSISGEHLIYAKHLCNSKGRRKSKVPGLLLGQFPVPTNNSKRDILYEHVIYVEESESFDEFLSIDGTKITDDLTGFHLTSYKQYICLFGGEFILGLGQWNRNFWMYDTIKGTWERKTILPVSRRHFECAVVNDCVYIVGGVGNFRIVQENIIFYDFKTDTWGSPIFLPVSDRKLKCCDFKGQLLLVSLYGNDSKSQAFFFDKSKLCWKIMCMDVDQNDIAEMGDFTLISSTDYLYIKGCF
;
A
#
# COMPACT_ATOMS: atom_id res chain seq x y z
N MET A 1 0.99 -27.64 -45.07
CA MET A 1 0.79 -28.43 -43.86
C MET A 1 -0.31 -29.46 -44.08
N THR A 2 -0.04 -30.74 -43.88
CA THR A 2 -1.05 -31.81 -43.88
C THR A 2 -2.03 -31.62 -42.70
N GLU A 3 -3.25 -32.16 -42.76
CA GLU A 3 -4.26 -32.02 -41.68
C GLU A 3 -3.74 -32.43 -40.30
N GLN A 4 -2.80 -33.39 -40.24
CA GLN A 4 -2.14 -33.84 -39.01
C GLN A 4 -1.17 -32.81 -38.38
N GLU A 5 -0.81 -31.73 -39.07
CA GLU A 5 0.07 -30.66 -38.53
C GLU A 5 -0.73 -29.48 -37.94
N LYS A 6 -2.05 -29.41 -38.17
CA LYS A 6 -2.90 -28.29 -37.72
C LYS A 6 -3.40 -28.45 -36.29
N THR A 7 -3.54 -29.67 -35.81
CA THR A 7 -4.10 -29.98 -34.49
C THR A 7 -3.07 -30.66 -33.59
N VAL A 8 -3.25 -30.53 -32.28
CA VAL A 8 -2.46 -31.20 -31.24
C VAL A 8 -3.42 -31.85 -30.25
N ILE A 9 -3.06 -33.02 -29.75
CA ILE A 9 -3.82 -33.71 -28.70
C ILE A 9 -3.13 -33.41 -27.37
N LEU A 10 -3.88 -32.82 -26.44
CA LEU A 10 -3.46 -32.59 -25.07
C LEU A 10 -4.09 -33.64 -24.17
N GLU A 11 -3.30 -34.23 -23.29
CA GLU A 11 -3.72 -35.22 -22.30
C GLU A 11 -3.71 -34.60 -20.91
N PHE A 12 -4.87 -34.61 -20.26
CA PHE A 12 -5.08 -34.11 -18.90
C PHE A 12 -5.49 -35.32 -18.04
N GLU A 13 -4.57 -35.78 -17.19
CA GLU A 13 -4.69 -37.07 -16.50
C GLU A 13 -4.94 -38.21 -17.51
N ASP A 14 -6.16 -38.75 -17.57
CA ASP A 14 -6.58 -39.83 -18.49
C ASP A 14 -7.55 -39.33 -19.59
N LYS A 15 -7.71 -38.01 -19.76
CA LYS A 15 -8.65 -37.41 -20.72
C LYS A 15 -7.91 -36.70 -21.85
N LEU A 16 -8.38 -36.91 -23.09
CA LEU A 16 -7.79 -36.32 -24.29
C LEU A 16 -8.62 -35.16 -24.82
N LEU A 17 -7.95 -34.07 -25.22
CA LEU A 17 -8.55 -32.91 -25.87
C LEU A 17 -7.79 -32.59 -27.15
N THR A 18 -8.52 -32.45 -28.27
CA THR A 18 -7.92 -32.00 -29.54
C THR A 18 -8.06 -30.50 -29.68
N CYS A 19 -6.96 -29.80 -29.95
CA CYS A 19 -6.91 -28.35 -30.07
C CYS A 19 -6.21 -27.91 -31.37
N ASP A 20 -6.55 -26.71 -31.85
CA ASP A 20 -5.85 -26.09 -32.98
C ASP A 20 -4.51 -25.52 -32.53
N ARG A 21 -3.43 -25.96 -33.20
CA ARG A 21 -2.04 -25.57 -32.88
C ARG A 21 -1.85 -24.05 -32.97
N SER A 22 -2.46 -23.43 -33.98
CA SER A 22 -2.36 -21.97 -34.20
C SER A 22 -2.99 -21.17 -33.07
N VAL A 23 -4.12 -21.62 -32.51
CA VAL A 23 -4.79 -20.93 -31.41
C VAL A 23 -3.92 -20.93 -30.17
N LEU A 24 -3.31 -22.07 -29.83
CA LEU A 24 -2.42 -22.19 -28.68
C LEU A 24 -1.15 -21.34 -28.84
N VAL A 25 -0.45 -21.47 -29.97
CA VAL A 25 0.81 -20.75 -30.24
C VAL A 25 0.62 -19.23 -30.27
N SER A 26 -0.50 -18.75 -30.83
CA SER A 26 -0.76 -17.30 -30.91
C SER A 26 -1.16 -16.66 -29.58
N ASN A 27 -1.56 -17.45 -28.58
CA ASN A 27 -2.11 -16.93 -27.32
C ASN A 27 -1.32 -17.36 -26.07
N SER A 28 -0.33 -18.24 -26.19
CA SER A 28 0.48 -18.74 -25.08
C SER A 28 1.95 -18.86 -25.48
N ASP A 29 2.82 -18.19 -24.72
CA ASP A 29 4.27 -18.27 -24.91
C ASP A 29 4.82 -19.68 -24.60
N TYR A 30 4.20 -20.39 -23.66
CA TYR A 30 4.52 -21.78 -23.33
C TYR A 30 4.30 -22.69 -24.55
N PHE A 31 3.11 -22.63 -25.16
CA PHE A 31 2.79 -23.43 -26.34
C PHE A 31 3.58 -22.94 -27.56
N SER A 32 3.84 -21.65 -27.69
CA SER A 32 4.71 -21.11 -28.73
C SER A 32 6.12 -21.71 -28.66
N ALA A 33 6.74 -21.68 -27.48
CA ALA A 33 8.06 -22.27 -27.26
C ALA A 33 8.06 -23.80 -27.50
N MET A 34 7.07 -24.51 -26.94
CA MET A 34 6.98 -25.97 -27.03
C MET A 34 6.71 -26.45 -28.46
N LEU A 35 5.84 -25.77 -29.21
CA LEU A 35 5.33 -26.23 -30.51
C LEU A 35 6.04 -25.60 -31.71
N ALA A 36 6.65 -24.43 -31.57
CA ALA A 36 7.44 -23.81 -32.64
C ALA A 36 8.95 -24.16 -32.55
N GLY A 37 9.41 -24.68 -31.42
CA GLY A 37 10.81 -25.07 -31.21
C GLY A 37 11.18 -26.45 -31.79
N ASN A 38 12.46 -26.82 -31.67
CA ASN A 38 12.99 -28.16 -31.99
C ASN A 38 12.92 -29.12 -30.77
N PHE A 39 11.88 -29.03 -29.96
CA PHE A 39 11.69 -29.91 -28.80
C PHE A 39 11.14 -31.29 -29.22
N ARG A 40 11.24 -32.28 -28.35
CA ARG A 40 10.76 -33.65 -28.63
C ARG A 40 9.24 -33.67 -28.79
N GLU A 41 8.59 -32.82 -28.01
CA GLU A 41 7.16 -32.54 -27.95
C GLU A 41 6.63 -31.98 -29.28
N SER A 42 7.46 -31.24 -30.04
CA SER A 42 7.12 -30.77 -31.38
C SER A 42 6.78 -31.91 -32.35
N PHE A 43 7.34 -33.10 -32.10
CA PHE A 43 7.15 -34.32 -32.89
C PHE A 43 6.23 -35.35 -32.21
N GLN A 44 5.73 -35.06 -31.01
CA GLN A 44 4.79 -35.94 -30.31
C GLN A 44 3.36 -35.66 -30.77
N SER A 45 2.57 -36.72 -30.92
CA SER A 45 1.15 -36.63 -31.27
C SER A 45 0.25 -36.32 -30.07
N VAL A 46 0.72 -36.58 -28.85
CA VAL A 46 0.01 -36.36 -27.59
C VAL A 46 0.96 -35.69 -26.61
N ILE A 47 0.53 -34.59 -25.99
CA ILE A 47 1.30 -33.82 -25.01
C ILE A 47 0.56 -33.87 -23.68
N GLN A 48 1.23 -34.38 -22.64
CA GLN A 48 0.67 -34.45 -21.31
C GLN A 48 0.79 -33.09 -20.60
N ILE A 49 -0.32 -32.57 -20.10
CA ILE A 49 -0.38 -31.38 -19.27
C ILE A 49 -0.61 -31.82 -17.83
N GLN A 50 0.32 -31.47 -16.94
CA GLN A 50 0.26 -31.80 -15.52
C GLN A 50 -0.35 -30.64 -14.73
N ASP A 51 -0.99 -30.95 -13.60
CA ASP A 51 -1.53 -29.99 -12.63
C ASP A 51 -2.58 -29.00 -13.19
N VAL A 52 -3.27 -29.39 -14.26
CA VAL A 52 -4.39 -28.64 -14.87
C VAL A 52 -5.55 -29.58 -15.10
N ASP A 53 -6.72 -29.12 -14.68
CA ASP A 53 -7.99 -29.76 -14.95
C ASP A 53 -8.51 -29.42 -16.35
N LEU A 54 -9.04 -30.44 -17.03
CA LEU A 54 -9.56 -30.30 -18.39
C LEU A 54 -10.64 -29.21 -18.50
N GLU A 55 -11.48 -29.06 -17.48
CA GLU A 55 -12.59 -28.11 -17.47
C GLU A 55 -12.10 -26.64 -17.42
N THR A 56 -11.14 -26.33 -16.55
CA THR A 56 -10.47 -25.02 -16.54
C THR A 56 -9.80 -24.75 -17.89
N PHE A 57 -9.11 -25.72 -18.47
CA PHE A 57 -8.45 -25.52 -19.76
C PHE A 57 -9.45 -25.26 -20.90
N GLN A 58 -10.55 -26.01 -20.95
CA GLN A 58 -11.64 -25.77 -21.90
C GLN A 58 -12.25 -24.38 -21.72
N THR A 59 -12.44 -23.95 -20.47
CA THR A 59 -12.93 -22.61 -20.15
C THR A 59 -11.96 -21.54 -20.65
N MET A 60 -10.64 -21.71 -20.46
CA MET A 60 -9.65 -20.81 -21.04
C MET A 60 -9.73 -20.72 -22.56
N LEU A 61 -9.92 -21.84 -23.27
CA LEU A 61 -10.09 -21.82 -24.73
C LEU A 61 -11.34 -21.06 -25.17
N VAL A 62 -12.42 -21.11 -24.38
CA VAL A 62 -13.62 -20.29 -24.63
C VAL A 62 -13.31 -18.81 -24.42
N LEU A 63 -12.55 -18.46 -23.37
CA LEU A 63 -12.15 -17.08 -23.04
C LEU A 63 -11.20 -16.42 -24.06
N LEU A 64 -10.58 -17.21 -24.94
CA LEU A 64 -9.79 -16.71 -26.07
C LEU A 64 -10.64 -16.16 -27.22
N ARG A 65 -11.97 -16.39 -27.21
CA ARG A 65 -12.88 -15.81 -28.21
C ARG A 65 -13.13 -14.34 -27.88
N ASP A 66 -13.25 -13.51 -28.92
CA ASP A 66 -13.38 -12.05 -28.78
C ASP A 66 -14.60 -11.60 -27.96
N ASP A 67 -15.66 -12.39 -27.90
CA ASP A 67 -16.92 -12.11 -27.21
C ASP A 67 -17.03 -12.72 -25.80
N ALA A 68 -16.01 -13.46 -25.35
CA ALA A 68 -16.06 -14.16 -24.07
C ALA A 68 -15.57 -13.30 -22.90
N HIS A 69 -16.37 -13.30 -21.83
CA HIS A 69 -16.13 -12.59 -20.58
C HIS A 69 -16.08 -13.55 -19.40
N LEU A 70 -15.32 -13.18 -18.38
CA LEU A 70 -15.34 -13.86 -17.08
C LEU A 70 -16.69 -13.59 -16.39
N THR A 71 -17.27 -14.62 -15.82
CA THR A 71 -18.53 -14.56 -15.06
C THR A 71 -18.31 -15.02 -13.62
N ASP A 72 -19.18 -14.60 -12.71
CA ASP A 72 -19.01 -14.83 -11.27
C ASP A 72 -19.13 -16.31 -10.86
N ASP A 73 -19.70 -17.16 -11.72
CA ASP A 73 -19.84 -18.60 -11.52
C ASP A 73 -18.58 -19.40 -11.90
N MET A 74 -17.59 -18.77 -12.53
CA MET A 74 -16.33 -19.40 -12.89
C MET A 74 -15.34 -19.43 -11.71
N ASP A 75 -14.51 -20.48 -11.64
CA ASP A 75 -13.37 -20.51 -10.73
C ASP A 75 -12.21 -19.66 -11.29
N ILE A 76 -12.28 -18.35 -11.03
CA ILE A 76 -11.29 -17.37 -11.49
C ILE A 76 -9.89 -17.70 -10.95
N TYR A 77 -9.78 -18.32 -9.78
CA TYR A 77 -8.49 -18.68 -9.17
C TYR A 77 -7.85 -19.84 -9.93
N ALA A 78 -8.61 -20.89 -10.24
CA ALA A 78 -8.12 -22.00 -11.06
C ALA A 78 -7.72 -21.52 -12.47
N ILE A 79 -8.54 -20.68 -13.09
CA ILE A 79 -8.26 -20.08 -14.41
C ILE A 79 -6.98 -19.24 -14.36
N LEU A 80 -6.83 -18.37 -13.37
CA LEU A 80 -5.64 -17.53 -13.25
C LEU A 80 -4.37 -18.36 -13.01
N LYS A 81 -4.43 -19.38 -12.13
CA LYS A 81 -3.31 -20.30 -11.90
C LYS A 81 -2.90 -20.99 -13.19
N CYS A 82 -3.87 -21.53 -13.94
CA CYS A 82 -3.62 -22.20 -15.20
C CYS A 82 -3.07 -21.24 -16.27
N ALA A 83 -3.61 -20.03 -16.36
CA ALA A 83 -3.14 -19.00 -17.29
C ALA A 83 -1.70 -18.56 -16.99
N CYS A 84 -1.32 -18.45 -15.71
CA CYS A 84 0.07 -18.19 -15.32
C CYS A 84 0.99 -19.36 -15.69
N MET A 85 0.60 -20.59 -15.35
CA MET A 85 1.41 -21.78 -15.60
C MET A 85 1.65 -22.02 -17.10
N LEU A 86 0.61 -21.87 -17.92
CA LEU A 86 0.66 -22.05 -19.37
C LEU A 86 0.89 -20.73 -20.12
N GLN A 87 1.27 -19.65 -19.43
CA GLN A 87 1.65 -18.36 -20.01
C GLN A 87 0.61 -17.75 -21.00
N PHE A 88 -0.68 -17.85 -20.68
CA PHE A 88 -1.75 -17.14 -21.39
C PHE A 88 -1.91 -15.71 -20.85
N THR A 89 -1.08 -14.79 -21.33
CA THR A 89 -0.98 -13.41 -20.80
C THR A 89 -2.31 -12.64 -20.86
N ALA A 90 -3.05 -12.72 -21.97
CA ALA A 90 -4.34 -12.02 -22.10
C ALA A 90 -5.40 -12.52 -21.10
N ILE A 91 -5.44 -13.83 -20.82
CA ILE A 91 -6.36 -14.40 -19.82
C ILE A 91 -5.91 -14.02 -18.41
N LYS A 92 -4.61 -14.08 -18.14
CA LYS A 92 -4.02 -13.62 -16.87
C LYS A 92 -4.43 -12.18 -16.58
N GLU A 93 -4.27 -11.27 -17.54
CA GLU A 93 -4.63 -9.85 -17.39
C GLU A 93 -6.13 -9.65 -17.12
N LYS A 94 -7.01 -10.36 -17.84
CA LYS A 94 -8.46 -10.34 -17.58
C LYS A 94 -8.79 -10.79 -16.15
N CYS A 95 -8.19 -11.89 -15.69
CA CYS A 95 -8.42 -12.42 -14.35
C CYS A 95 -7.90 -11.47 -13.26
N VAL A 96 -6.67 -10.98 -13.41
CA VAL A 96 -6.07 -10.02 -12.46
C VAL A 96 -6.93 -8.77 -12.36
N SER A 97 -7.36 -8.19 -13.49
CA SER A 97 -8.22 -7.01 -13.49
C SER A 97 -9.54 -7.23 -12.74
N LEU A 98 -10.18 -8.39 -12.93
CA LEU A 98 -11.40 -8.74 -12.21
C LEU A 98 -11.15 -8.92 -10.71
N LEU A 99 -10.09 -9.65 -10.33
CA LEU A 99 -9.72 -9.89 -8.93
C LEU A 99 -9.35 -8.60 -8.21
N GLN A 100 -8.66 -7.66 -8.86
CA GLN A 100 -8.38 -6.33 -8.32
C GLN A 100 -9.68 -5.58 -7.98
N ARG A 101 -10.71 -5.70 -8.83
CA ARG A 101 -11.99 -5.01 -8.64
C ARG A 101 -12.82 -5.57 -7.49
N ILE A 102 -12.74 -6.88 -7.23
CA ILE A 102 -13.53 -7.55 -6.19
C ILE A 102 -12.77 -7.74 -4.86
N LEU A 103 -11.48 -7.40 -4.83
CA LEU A 103 -10.62 -7.46 -3.65
C LEU A 103 -11.23 -6.65 -2.50
N ASN A 104 -11.30 -7.27 -1.32
CA ASN A 104 -11.86 -6.66 -0.12
C ASN A 104 -11.13 -7.18 1.13
N SER A 105 -11.46 -6.62 2.30
CA SER A 105 -10.80 -6.95 3.58
C SER A 105 -11.01 -8.39 4.05
N GLU A 106 -12.05 -9.07 3.59
CA GLU A 106 -12.27 -10.49 3.92
C GLU A 106 -11.39 -11.40 3.07
N THR A 107 -11.16 -11.06 1.80
CA THR A 107 -10.42 -11.91 0.85
C THR A 107 -8.94 -11.53 0.68
N CYS A 108 -8.51 -10.38 1.20
CA CYS A 108 -7.17 -9.84 0.93
C CYS A 108 -6.02 -10.72 1.41
N LEU A 109 -6.16 -11.40 2.55
CA LEU A 109 -5.10 -12.27 3.08
C LEU A 109 -4.89 -13.50 2.19
N MET A 110 -5.99 -14.11 1.74
CA MET A 110 -5.96 -15.21 0.77
C MET A 110 -5.40 -14.73 -0.58
N MET A 111 -5.84 -13.56 -1.05
CA MET A 111 -5.34 -12.98 -2.31
C MET A 111 -3.85 -12.67 -2.27
N TRP A 112 -3.34 -12.13 -1.15
CA TRP A 112 -1.92 -11.92 -0.95
C TRP A 112 -1.17 -13.24 -1.14
N LYS A 113 -1.54 -14.28 -0.40
CA LYS A 113 -0.82 -15.57 -0.47
C LYS A 113 -0.93 -16.23 -1.84
N PHE A 114 -2.09 -16.14 -2.47
CA PHE A 114 -2.31 -16.66 -3.81
C PHE A 114 -1.44 -15.95 -4.87
N THR A 115 -1.35 -14.62 -4.81
CA THR A 115 -0.56 -13.84 -5.77
C THR A 115 0.94 -13.85 -5.50
N GLU A 116 1.35 -14.06 -4.25
CA GLU A 116 2.74 -14.34 -3.85
C GLU A 116 3.22 -15.63 -4.50
N MET A 117 2.41 -16.70 -4.40
CA MET A 117 2.69 -18.00 -5.02
C MET A 117 2.82 -17.91 -6.54
N LEU A 118 2.00 -17.08 -7.19
CA LEU A 118 2.02 -16.89 -8.64
C LEU A 118 2.97 -15.78 -9.13
N SER A 119 3.66 -15.09 -8.22
CA SER A 119 4.54 -13.95 -8.52
C SER A 119 3.82 -12.83 -9.33
N ILE A 120 2.59 -12.48 -8.93
CA ILE A 120 1.79 -11.42 -9.57
C ILE A 120 1.91 -10.14 -8.74
N SER A 121 2.98 -9.37 -8.99
CA SER A 121 3.35 -8.22 -8.15
C SER A 121 2.25 -7.16 -7.96
N PRO A 122 1.51 -6.68 -8.99
CA PRO A 122 0.56 -5.58 -8.80
C PRO A 122 -0.58 -5.92 -7.83
N LEU A 123 -1.20 -7.11 -8.00
CA LEU A 123 -2.29 -7.57 -7.14
C LEU A 123 -1.76 -8.04 -5.77
N TRP A 124 -0.53 -8.56 -5.70
CA TRP A 124 0.13 -8.89 -4.45
C TRP A 124 0.32 -7.67 -3.55
N ILE A 125 0.87 -6.56 -4.08
CA ILE A 125 1.05 -5.31 -3.32
C ILE A 125 -0.31 -4.80 -2.82
N GLN A 126 -1.33 -4.78 -3.68
CA GLN A 126 -2.68 -4.32 -3.31
C GLN A 126 -3.29 -5.17 -2.19
N ALA A 127 -3.24 -6.49 -2.33
CA ALA A 127 -3.79 -7.42 -1.35
C ALA A 127 -3.05 -7.35 -0.01
N LYS A 128 -1.72 -7.30 -0.04
CA LYS A 128 -0.87 -7.15 1.14
C LYS A 128 -1.13 -5.82 1.86
N PHE A 129 -1.18 -4.70 1.12
CA PHE A 129 -1.47 -3.40 1.72
C PHE A 129 -2.85 -3.41 2.39
N LEU A 130 -3.88 -3.90 1.70
CA LEU A 130 -5.23 -3.96 2.25
C LEU A 130 -5.30 -4.85 3.50
N ALA A 131 -4.63 -5.99 3.49
CA ALA A 131 -4.56 -6.88 4.65
C ALA A 131 -3.93 -6.20 5.87
N LEU A 132 -2.87 -5.40 5.64
CA LEU A 132 -2.19 -4.68 6.71
C LEU A 132 -2.97 -3.46 7.21
N GLU A 133 -3.64 -2.71 6.33
CA GLU A 133 -4.41 -1.52 6.73
C GLU A 133 -5.72 -1.89 7.44
N GLU A 134 -6.46 -2.89 6.94
CA GLU A 134 -7.76 -3.33 7.47
C GLU A 134 -7.62 -4.51 8.46
N SER A 135 -6.52 -4.48 9.23
CA SER A 135 -6.10 -5.60 10.08
C SER A 135 -7.19 -6.10 11.04
N TYR A 136 -8.03 -5.21 11.58
CA TYR A 136 -9.11 -5.58 12.50
C TYR A 136 -10.10 -6.56 11.88
N THR A 137 -10.51 -6.34 10.63
CA THR A 137 -11.40 -7.26 9.92
C THR A 137 -10.69 -8.56 9.56
N VAL A 138 -9.42 -8.47 9.16
CA VAL A 138 -8.65 -9.64 8.70
C VAL A 138 -8.36 -10.63 9.84
N ILE A 139 -8.03 -10.13 11.05
CA ILE A 139 -7.73 -11.02 12.19
C ILE A 139 -8.96 -11.78 12.73
N GLU A 140 -10.16 -11.26 12.45
CA GLU A 140 -11.43 -11.92 12.76
C GLU A 140 -11.96 -12.76 11.59
N GLY A 141 -11.32 -12.64 10.42
CA GLY A 141 -11.73 -13.30 9.18
C GLY A 141 -11.37 -14.79 9.14
N PRO A 142 -12.06 -15.58 8.30
CA PRO A 142 -11.89 -17.04 8.27
C PRO A 142 -10.54 -17.50 7.72
N TYR A 143 -9.96 -16.76 6.75
CA TYR A 143 -8.73 -17.17 6.07
C TYR A 143 -7.50 -17.16 6.97
N ILE A 144 -7.55 -16.48 8.12
CA ILE A 144 -6.44 -16.49 9.06
C ILE A 144 -6.15 -17.93 9.51
N PHE A 145 -7.19 -18.75 9.72
CA PHE A 145 -7.10 -20.13 10.19
C PHE A 145 -6.55 -21.10 9.15
N GLU A 146 -6.57 -20.73 7.87
CA GLU A 146 -6.06 -21.54 6.76
C GLU A 146 -4.54 -21.38 6.57
N LEU A 147 -3.94 -20.33 7.12
CA LEU A 147 -2.50 -20.09 7.03
C LEU A 147 -1.70 -21.16 7.79
N ASN A 148 -0.51 -21.49 7.27
CA ASN A 148 0.48 -22.25 8.01
C ASN A 148 1.19 -21.35 9.05
N LEU A 149 2.02 -21.96 9.90
CA LEU A 149 2.72 -21.25 10.98
C LEU A 149 3.65 -20.13 10.49
N ASP A 150 4.34 -20.33 9.37
CA ASP A 150 5.26 -19.34 8.83
C ASP A 150 4.49 -18.12 8.31
N ASP A 151 3.40 -18.36 7.60
CA ASP A 151 2.55 -17.31 7.03
C ASP A 151 1.82 -16.50 8.10
N ILE A 152 1.22 -17.16 9.11
CA ILE A 152 0.55 -16.44 10.19
C ILE A 152 1.55 -15.62 11.01
N CYS A 153 2.74 -16.16 11.27
CA CYS A 153 3.79 -15.42 11.96
C CYS A 153 4.28 -14.23 11.14
N SER A 154 4.40 -14.39 9.81
CA SER A 154 4.77 -13.30 8.90
C SER A 154 3.74 -12.18 8.89
N TYR A 155 2.45 -12.52 8.92
CA TYR A 155 1.36 -11.55 8.94
C TYR A 155 1.24 -10.86 10.31
N LEU A 156 1.03 -11.63 11.39
CA LEU A 156 0.86 -11.07 12.74
C LEU A 156 2.12 -10.41 13.27
N GLY A 157 3.30 -10.79 12.78
CA GLY A 157 4.59 -10.16 13.10
C GLY A 157 4.93 -8.98 12.20
N HIS A 158 4.09 -8.64 11.23
CA HIS A 158 4.41 -7.60 10.25
C HIS A 158 4.50 -6.22 10.93
N VAL A 159 5.49 -5.44 10.51
CA VAL A 159 5.79 -4.13 11.10
C VAL A 159 4.71 -3.10 10.75
N TYR A 160 4.09 -3.22 9.57
CA TYR A 160 3.04 -2.32 9.08
C TYR A 160 1.62 -2.75 9.44
N LEU A 161 1.44 -3.74 10.32
CA LEU A 161 0.13 -4.20 10.75
C LEU A 161 -0.60 -3.08 11.53
N ASN A 162 -1.73 -2.59 11.00
CA ASN A 162 -2.45 -1.43 11.53
C ASN A 162 -3.42 -1.82 12.66
N ILE A 163 -2.88 -2.11 13.84
CA ILE A 163 -3.65 -2.41 15.05
C ILE A 163 -3.18 -1.49 16.19
N ARG A 164 -4.13 -0.91 16.93
CA ARG A 164 -3.83 0.00 18.05
C ARG A 164 -3.52 -0.73 19.34
N GLU A 165 -4.13 -1.89 19.53
CA GLU A 165 -4.11 -2.69 20.75
C GLU A 165 -3.40 -4.02 20.46
N GLU A 166 -2.16 -4.18 20.96
CA GLU A 166 -1.39 -5.43 20.74
C GLU A 166 -2.09 -6.67 21.30
N PHE A 167 -2.97 -6.49 22.27
CA PHE A 167 -3.73 -7.59 22.85
C PHE A 167 -4.65 -8.27 21.83
N ASN A 168 -5.17 -7.54 20.83
CA ASN A 168 -5.95 -8.14 19.74
C ASN A 168 -5.09 -9.10 18.88
N ILE A 169 -3.80 -8.79 18.72
CA ILE A 169 -2.86 -9.65 17.97
C ILE A 169 -2.58 -10.93 18.73
N PHE A 170 -2.43 -10.81 20.06
CA PHE A 170 -2.35 -11.98 20.93
C PHE A 170 -3.60 -12.86 20.81
N GLN A 171 -4.79 -12.27 20.90
CA GLN A 171 -6.05 -13.00 20.78
C GLN A 171 -6.15 -13.71 19.41
N ALA A 172 -5.84 -13.02 18.32
CA ALA A 172 -5.83 -13.60 16.98
C ALA A 172 -4.85 -14.79 16.88
N ALA A 173 -3.64 -14.66 17.45
CA ALA A 173 -2.67 -15.73 17.49
C ALA A 173 -3.17 -16.96 18.27
N MET A 174 -3.85 -16.73 19.41
CA MET A 174 -4.40 -17.82 20.22
C MET A 174 -5.63 -18.47 19.59
N ASN A 175 -6.46 -17.72 18.88
CA ASN A 175 -7.56 -18.26 18.09
C ASN A 175 -7.03 -19.14 16.96
N TRP A 176 -6.00 -18.67 16.24
CA TRP A 176 -5.33 -19.48 15.23
C TRP A 176 -4.75 -20.78 15.80
N TRP A 177 -4.09 -20.69 16.96
CA TRP A 177 -3.55 -21.86 17.65
C TRP A 177 -4.65 -22.84 18.06
N TYR A 178 -5.76 -22.35 18.62
CA TYR A 178 -6.88 -23.18 19.03
C TYR A 178 -7.44 -24.03 17.88
N GLU A 179 -7.57 -23.44 16.69
CA GLU A 179 -8.05 -24.14 15.48
C GLU A 179 -6.99 -25.09 14.86
N ASN A 180 -5.69 -24.79 15.03
CA ASN A 180 -4.61 -25.51 14.34
C ASN A 180 -3.80 -26.46 15.23
N GLN A 181 -3.99 -26.46 16.55
CA GLN A 181 -3.17 -27.23 17.49
C GLN A 181 -3.12 -28.74 17.21
N GLN A 182 -4.21 -29.30 16.66
CA GLN A 182 -4.29 -30.73 16.33
C GLN A 182 -3.32 -31.16 15.22
N LYS A 183 -2.81 -30.20 14.42
CA LYS A 183 -1.84 -30.45 13.36
C LYS A 183 -0.41 -30.65 13.88
N TYR A 184 -0.15 -30.38 15.16
CA TYR A 184 1.18 -30.40 15.76
C TYR A 184 1.29 -31.43 16.87
N GLU A 185 2.39 -32.17 16.89
CA GLU A 185 2.71 -33.10 17.97
C GLU A 185 2.94 -32.35 19.29
N GLU A 186 2.61 -32.99 20.43
CA GLU A 186 2.72 -32.41 21.77
C GLU A 186 4.10 -31.80 22.06
N LYS A 187 5.17 -32.45 21.58
CA LYS A 187 6.56 -32.00 21.74
C LYS A 187 6.88 -30.67 21.03
N ASP A 188 6.14 -30.33 19.97
CA ASP A 188 6.40 -29.17 19.12
C ASP A 188 5.54 -27.96 19.52
N GLN A 189 4.47 -28.18 20.29
CA GLN A 189 3.49 -27.14 20.65
C GLN A 189 4.11 -25.94 21.37
N PHE A 190 5.07 -26.19 22.27
CA PHE A 190 5.80 -25.12 22.94
C PHE A 190 6.49 -24.18 21.92
N GLY A 191 7.15 -24.75 20.92
CA GLY A 191 7.82 -23.99 19.86
C GLY A 191 6.84 -23.18 19.02
N VAL A 192 5.68 -23.76 18.69
CA VAL A 192 4.63 -23.07 17.92
C VAL A 192 4.07 -21.87 18.68
N VAL A 193 3.63 -22.08 19.93
CA VAL A 193 3.07 -21.00 20.75
C VAL A 193 4.12 -19.92 21.00
N LEU A 194 5.37 -20.29 21.25
CA LEU A 194 6.45 -19.32 21.44
C LEU A 194 6.71 -18.47 20.18
N ARG A 195 6.65 -19.07 18.99
CA ARG A 195 6.77 -18.34 17.72
C ARG A 195 5.63 -17.35 17.51
N LEU A 196 4.41 -17.74 17.86
CA LEU A 196 3.24 -16.85 17.85
C LEU A 196 3.39 -15.70 18.85
N LEU A 197 3.85 -15.98 20.07
CA LEU A 197 4.11 -14.93 21.05
C LEU A 197 5.19 -13.95 20.56
N ASN A 198 6.19 -14.43 19.84
CA ASN A 198 7.24 -13.59 19.28
C ASN A 198 6.75 -12.60 18.21
N CYS A 199 5.55 -12.79 17.67
CA CYS A 199 4.92 -11.83 16.77
C CYS A 199 4.40 -10.59 17.51
N ILE A 200 4.23 -10.62 18.84
CA ILE A 200 3.57 -9.58 19.63
C ILE A 200 4.57 -8.55 20.15
N ASP A 201 4.23 -7.26 20.09
CA ASP A 201 5.07 -6.21 20.69
C ASP A 201 4.81 -6.08 22.19
N PHE A 202 5.46 -6.94 22.99
CA PHE A 202 5.35 -6.95 24.45
C PHE A 202 5.70 -5.62 25.12
N ARG A 203 6.35 -4.67 24.43
CA ARG A 203 6.64 -3.34 24.99
C ARG A 203 5.36 -2.50 25.12
N GLN A 204 4.38 -2.71 24.24
CA GLN A 204 3.09 -2.00 24.25
C GLN A 204 2.05 -2.64 25.18
N LEU A 205 2.20 -3.92 25.55
CA LEU A 205 1.31 -4.58 26.50
C LEU A 205 1.45 -4.01 27.92
N THR A 206 0.35 -3.93 28.63
CA THR A 206 0.24 -3.58 30.06
C THR A 206 0.47 -4.80 30.94
N GLU A 207 0.66 -4.57 32.25
CA GLU A 207 0.74 -5.64 33.23
C GLU A 207 -0.56 -6.47 33.24
N PHE A 208 -1.71 -5.80 33.21
CA PHE A 208 -3.03 -6.44 33.23
C PHE A 208 -3.22 -7.36 32.03
N GLU A 209 -2.91 -6.90 30.82
CA GLU A 209 -3.03 -7.73 29.60
C GLU A 209 -2.15 -8.98 29.69
N ILE A 210 -0.91 -8.88 30.19
CA ILE A 210 -0.04 -10.07 30.34
C ILE A 210 -0.58 -11.03 31.41
N GLN A 211 -1.20 -10.52 32.48
CA GLN A 211 -1.90 -11.37 33.44
C GLN A 211 -3.14 -12.04 32.84
N GLU A 212 -3.85 -11.33 31.97
CA GLU A 212 -4.99 -11.88 31.24
C GLU A 212 -4.54 -13.01 30.30
N MET A 213 -3.41 -12.85 29.60
CA MET A 213 -2.80 -13.91 28.77
C MET A 213 -2.61 -15.22 29.55
N LEU A 214 -2.18 -15.16 30.81
CA LEU A 214 -2.00 -16.34 31.67
C LEU A 214 -3.30 -17.09 31.97
N SER A 215 -4.45 -16.45 31.78
CA SER A 215 -5.77 -17.03 32.03
C SER A 215 -6.37 -17.69 30.77
N PHE A 216 -5.69 -17.61 29.61
CA PHE A 216 -6.19 -18.21 28.37
C PHE A 216 -6.12 -19.75 28.43
N PRO A 217 -7.16 -20.48 27.96
CA PRO A 217 -7.24 -21.95 28.08
C PRO A 217 -6.00 -22.70 27.58
N ASN A 218 -5.45 -22.31 26.42
CA ASN A 218 -4.28 -22.97 25.83
C ASN A 218 -2.94 -22.55 26.46
N ILE A 219 -2.93 -21.57 27.36
CA ILE A 219 -1.74 -21.06 28.05
C ILE A 219 -1.68 -21.58 29.47
N VAL A 220 -2.79 -21.53 30.20
CA VAL A 220 -2.85 -21.93 31.61
C VAL A 220 -2.41 -23.39 31.79
N ASP A 221 -2.75 -24.26 30.84
CA ASP A 221 -2.37 -25.68 30.86
C ASP A 221 -0.92 -25.91 30.41
N ASN A 222 -0.30 -24.94 29.73
CA ASN A 222 1.09 -25.01 29.26
C ASN A 222 2.06 -24.41 30.29
N VAL A 223 2.63 -25.29 31.12
CA VAL A 223 3.55 -24.89 32.21
C VAL A 223 4.78 -24.14 31.68
N GLN A 224 5.30 -24.51 30.51
CA GLN A 224 6.49 -23.88 29.92
C GLN A 224 6.19 -22.46 29.44
N ILE A 225 5.10 -22.25 28.71
CA ILE A 225 4.68 -20.91 28.25
C ILE A 225 4.30 -20.03 29.44
N THR A 226 3.58 -20.57 30.43
CA THR A 226 3.27 -19.87 31.68
C THR A 226 4.53 -19.42 32.41
N ALA A 227 5.57 -20.26 32.48
CA ALA A 227 6.86 -19.87 33.07
C ALA A 227 7.54 -18.72 32.29
N VAL A 228 7.46 -18.72 30.95
CA VAL A 228 7.98 -17.63 30.10
C VAL A 228 7.23 -16.32 30.36
N LEU A 229 5.90 -16.33 30.37
CA LEU A 229 5.08 -15.13 30.61
C LEU A 229 5.25 -14.59 32.05
N ASN A 230 5.38 -15.47 33.04
CA ASN A 230 5.77 -15.08 34.41
C ASN A 230 7.16 -14.43 34.44
N GLY A 231 8.09 -14.93 33.62
CA GLY A 231 9.39 -14.29 33.39
C GLY A 231 9.27 -12.89 32.81
N VAL A 232 8.35 -12.66 31.88
CA VAL A 232 8.07 -11.33 31.30
C VAL A 232 7.54 -10.38 32.38
N LEU A 233 6.57 -10.81 33.21
CA LEU A 233 6.05 -10.01 34.34
C LEU A 233 7.14 -9.64 35.34
N LYS A 234 8.03 -10.59 35.65
CA LYS A 234 9.20 -10.36 36.51
C LYS A 234 10.16 -9.33 35.91
N LEU A 235 10.50 -9.47 34.63
CA LEU A 235 11.48 -8.58 33.97
C LEU A 235 10.94 -7.18 33.71
N LYS A 236 9.67 -7.05 33.31
CA LYS A 236 9.07 -5.78 32.88
C LYS A 236 8.47 -4.98 34.05
N TYR A 237 7.91 -5.66 35.05
CA TYR A 237 7.16 -5.02 36.14
C TYR A 237 7.69 -5.37 37.54
N ASN A 238 8.81 -6.09 37.64
CA ASN A 238 9.40 -6.55 38.90
C ASN A 238 8.42 -7.35 39.78
N LYS A 239 7.47 -8.05 39.15
CA LYS A 239 6.44 -8.84 39.83
C LYS A 239 6.90 -10.29 39.96
N ILE A 240 6.99 -10.78 41.20
CA ILE A 240 7.31 -12.18 41.48
C ILE A 240 5.98 -12.89 41.75
N ILE A 241 5.63 -13.85 40.90
CA ILE A 241 4.46 -14.69 41.12
C ILE A 241 4.88 -15.84 42.02
N GLU A 242 4.33 -15.88 43.23
CA GLU A 242 4.56 -16.95 44.21
C GLU A 242 4.28 -18.32 43.56
N ASN A 243 5.13 -19.32 43.83
CA ASN A 243 5.09 -20.67 43.25
C ASN A 243 5.42 -20.81 41.75
N SER A 244 5.87 -19.77 41.06
CA SER A 244 6.38 -19.92 39.68
C SER A 244 7.84 -20.38 39.65
N SER A 245 8.10 -21.62 39.23
CA SER A 245 9.48 -22.08 38.96
C SER A 245 9.91 -21.61 37.57
N ILE A 246 10.63 -20.49 37.50
CA ILE A 246 11.15 -19.96 36.24
C ILE A 246 12.58 -20.51 36.04
N SER A 247 12.76 -21.37 35.03
CA SER A 247 14.07 -21.88 34.66
C SER A 247 14.93 -20.80 33.97
N GLY A 248 16.25 -21.03 33.91
CA GLY A 248 17.15 -20.14 33.18
C GLY A 248 16.82 -20.03 31.69
N GLU A 249 16.37 -21.12 31.07
CA GLU A 249 15.95 -21.14 29.66
C GLU A 249 14.68 -20.32 29.43
N HIS A 250 13.66 -20.46 30.30
CA HIS A 250 12.44 -19.66 30.21
C HIS A 250 12.72 -18.15 30.36
N LEU A 251 13.70 -17.76 31.19
CA LEU A 251 14.13 -16.36 31.32
C LEU A 251 14.78 -15.81 30.04
N ILE A 252 15.46 -16.65 29.26
CA ILE A 252 16.05 -16.22 27.97
C ILE A 252 14.93 -15.86 27.00
N TYR A 253 13.91 -16.72 26.87
CA TYR A 253 12.74 -16.43 26.04
C TYR A 253 11.98 -15.20 26.53
N ALA A 254 11.75 -15.08 27.84
CA ALA A 254 11.10 -13.91 28.41
C ALA A 254 11.86 -12.61 28.09
N LYS A 255 13.19 -12.62 28.20
CA LYS A 255 14.03 -11.48 27.85
C LYS A 255 13.97 -11.17 26.35
N HIS A 256 13.85 -12.17 25.49
CA HIS A 256 13.65 -11.95 24.05
C HIS A 256 12.32 -11.25 23.78
N LEU A 257 11.22 -11.74 24.37
CA LEU A 257 9.90 -11.14 24.24
C LEU A 257 9.87 -9.69 24.75
N CYS A 258 10.48 -9.40 25.92
CA CYS A 258 10.58 -8.02 26.43
C CYS A 258 11.33 -7.06 25.50
N ASN A 259 12.23 -7.58 24.66
CA ASN A 259 13.00 -6.83 23.68
C ASN A 259 12.42 -6.93 22.26
N SER A 260 11.12 -7.21 22.14
CA SER A 260 10.41 -7.26 20.86
C SER A 260 10.73 -6.03 19.99
N LYS A 261 10.86 -6.25 18.68
CA LYS A 261 10.96 -5.13 17.73
C LYS A 261 9.64 -4.38 17.72
N GLY A 262 9.70 -3.05 17.69
CA GLY A 262 8.49 -2.25 17.57
C GLY A 262 7.88 -2.29 16.19
N ARG A 263 6.55 -2.35 16.15
CA ARG A 263 5.78 -2.11 14.93
C ARG A 263 5.89 -0.66 14.46
N ARG A 264 6.10 0.28 15.37
CA ARG A 264 6.26 1.69 15.02
C ARG A 264 7.71 1.97 14.59
N LYS A 265 7.94 2.13 13.29
CA LYS A 265 9.16 2.75 12.75
C LYS A 265 8.82 3.99 11.91
N SER A 266 9.77 4.93 11.92
CA SER A 266 9.73 6.30 11.36
C SER A 266 9.60 6.40 9.82
N LYS A 267 9.38 5.28 9.12
CA LYS A 267 9.31 5.21 7.66
C LYS A 267 8.10 4.37 7.24
N VAL A 268 7.11 5.04 6.69
CA VAL A 268 5.91 4.45 6.08
C VAL A 268 6.20 4.37 4.57
N PRO A 269 5.83 3.27 3.88
CA PRO A 269 5.89 3.22 2.42
C PRO A 269 5.15 4.44 1.87
N GLY A 270 5.85 5.30 1.14
CA GLY A 270 5.32 6.57 0.66
C GLY A 270 5.07 6.51 -0.83
N LEU A 271 3.92 7.05 -1.27
CA LEU A 271 3.64 7.28 -2.68
C LEU A 271 4.50 8.45 -3.16
N LEU A 272 5.52 8.18 -3.96
CA LEU A 272 6.25 9.22 -4.69
C LEU A 272 5.49 9.56 -5.96
N LEU A 273 5.19 10.83 -6.19
CA LEU A 273 4.54 11.32 -7.42
C LEU A 273 5.58 12.05 -8.27
N GLY A 274 5.82 11.55 -9.49
CA GLY A 274 6.74 12.15 -10.45
C GLY A 274 6.04 13.04 -11.48
N GLN A 275 6.43 14.31 -11.57
CA GLN A 275 6.10 15.17 -12.71
C GLN A 275 7.24 15.13 -13.72
N PHE A 276 7.10 14.32 -14.78
CA PHE A 276 8.09 14.22 -15.86
C PHE A 276 7.55 14.86 -17.13
N PRO A 277 8.26 15.84 -17.73
CA PRO A 277 7.87 16.37 -19.02
C PRO A 277 8.08 15.32 -20.11
N VAL A 278 7.01 14.88 -20.77
CA VAL A 278 7.11 14.05 -21.97
C VAL A 278 7.50 14.94 -23.16
N PRO A 279 8.61 14.67 -23.86
CA PRO A 279 8.96 15.43 -25.05
C PRO A 279 8.01 15.08 -26.21
N THR A 280 7.07 15.97 -26.52
CA THR A 280 6.23 15.85 -27.72
C THR A 280 6.87 16.59 -28.90
N ASN A 281 6.75 16.02 -30.11
CA ASN A 281 7.31 16.57 -31.36
C ASN A 281 6.62 17.86 -31.86
N ASN A 282 5.63 18.39 -31.13
CA ASN A 282 4.90 19.59 -31.52
C ASN A 282 5.28 20.77 -30.63
N SER A 283 5.53 21.92 -31.25
CA SER A 283 5.92 23.19 -30.62
C SER A 283 4.82 23.87 -29.78
N LYS A 284 3.85 23.11 -29.27
CA LYS A 284 2.98 23.53 -28.18
C LYS A 284 3.46 22.82 -26.92
N ARG A 285 3.65 23.60 -25.86
CA ARG A 285 4.00 23.13 -24.51
C ARG A 285 2.83 22.34 -23.93
N ASP A 286 2.54 21.17 -24.50
CA ASP A 286 1.65 20.20 -23.89
C ASP A 286 2.52 19.43 -22.90
N ILE A 287 2.64 19.98 -21.69
CA ILE A 287 3.16 19.26 -20.53
C ILE A 287 2.11 18.19 -20.24
N LEU A 288 2.27 17.00 -20.79
CA LEU A 288 1.50 15.83 -20.37
C LEU A 288 2.07 15.41 -19.00
N TYR A 289 1.40 15.84 -17.93
CA TYR A 289 1.49 15.32 -16.56
C TYR A 289 0.86 13.91 -16.55
N GLU A 290 1.25 12.86 -15.81
CA GLU A 290 2.09 12.63 -14.62
C GLU A 290 2.36 11.10 -14.56
N HIS A 291 3.62 10.69 -14.40
CA HIS A 291 3.99 9.27 -14.35
C HIS A 291 4.50 8.85 -12.96
N VAL A 292 3.90 7.74 -12.51
CA VAL A 292 4.33 6.75 -11.50
C VAL A 292 4.23 7.13 -10.03
N ILE A 293 3.34 6.40 -9.37
CA ILE A 293 3.36 6.11 -7.93
C ILE A 293 4.41 5.02 -7.67
N TYR A 294 5.35 5.27 -6.76
CA TYR A 294 6.26 4.26 -6.24
C TYR A 294 5.90 3.89 -4.80
N VAL A 295 6.00 2.61 -4.43
CA VAL A 295 5.91 2.14 -3.03
C VAL A 295 7.26 1.56 -2.65
N GLU A 296 7.95 2.14 -1.67
CA GLU A 296 9.21 1.60 -1.14
C GLU A 296 8.90 0.42 -0.21
N GLU A 297 8.77 -0.79 -0.75
CA GLU A 297 8.75 -2.03 0.04
C GLU A 297 10.15 -2.65 0.21
N SER A 298 11.12 -2.28 -0.64
CA SER A 298 12.51 -2.74 -0.61
C SER A 298 13.46 -1.67 -1.18
N GLU A 299 14.78 -1.90 -1.24
CA GLU A 299 15.76 -0.94 -1.80
C GLU A 299 15.53 -0.59 -3.30
N SER A 300 14.46 -1.10 -3.91
CA SER A 300 14.01 -0.77 -5.27
C SER A 300 12.67 -0.04 -5.29
N PHE A 301 12.52 0.84 -6.29
CA PHE A 301 11.28 1.53 -6.61
C PHE A 301 10.56 0.78 -7.74
N ASP A 302 9.32 0.35 -7.51
CA ASP A 302 8.48 -0.29 -8.54
C ASP A 302 7.37 0.65 -9.02
N GLU A 303 7.12 0.69 -10.34
CA GLU A 303 6.02 1.45 -10.92
C GLU A 303 4.67 0.79 -10.60
N PHE A 304 3.81 1.50 -9.87
CA PHE A 304 2.53 0.96 -9.41
C PHE A 304 1.33 1.41 -10.26
N LEU A 305 1.32 2.65 -10.77
CA LEU A 305 0.19 3.20 -11.52
C LEU A 305 0.59 4.41 -12.40
N SER A 306 0.14 4.42 -13.66
CA SER A 306 0.08 5.62 -14.52
C SER A 306 -1.31 6.27 -14.43
N ILE A 307 -1.34 7.60 -14.28
CA ILE A 307 -2.57 8.41 -14.18
C ILE A 307 -2.97 8.99 -15.56
N ASP A 308 -2.21 8.74 -16.63
CA ASP A 308 -2.37 9.37 -17.96
C ASP A 308 -3.73 9.09 -18.63
N GLY A 309 -4.50 8.11 -18.12
CA GLY A 309 -5.82 7.76 -18.64
C GLY A 309 -6.98 8.61 -18.10
N THR A 310 -6.75 9.53 -17.14
CA THR A 310 -7.85 10.28 -16.53
C THR A 310 -8.15 11.57 -17.29
N LYS A 311 -9.33 11.66 -17.92
CA LYS A 311 -9.85 12.92 -18.51
C LYS A 311 -10.05 14.06 -17.49
N ILE A 312 -9.68 13.84 -16.23
CA ILE A 312 -9.86 14.79 -15.12
C ILE A 312 -8.83 15.92 -15.21
N THR A 313 -7.61 15.61 -15.67
CA THR A 313 -6.49 16.54 -15.79
C THR A 313 -6.41 17.22 -17.15
N ASP A 314 -7.19 16.77 -18.14
CA ASP A 314 -7.25 17.37 -19.48
C ASP A 314 -7.47 18.89 -19.37
N ASP A 315 -6.57 19.66 -19.98
CA ASP A 315 -6.56 21.13 -19.99
C ASP A 315 -6.47 21.82 -18.60
N LEU A 316 -6.20 21.07 -17.53
CA LEU A 316 -6.15 21.61 -16.17
C LEU A 316 -4.75 22.17 -15.86
N THR A 317 -4.66 23.47 -15.54
CA THR A 317 -3.38 24.14 -15.22
C THR A 317 -3.32 24.59 -13.76
N GLY A 318 -2.18 24.35 -13.11
CA GLY A 318 -1.88 24.83 -11.76
C GLY A 318 -2.68 24.13 -10.66
N PHE A 319 -3.14 22.91 -10.92
CA PHE A 319 -3.62 21.98 -9.89
C PHE A 319 -2.45 21.39 -9.09
N HIS A 320 -2.76 20.57 -8.09
CA HIS A 320 -1.75 19.86 -7.33
C HIS A 320 -2.16 18.40 -7.12
N LEU A 321 -1.18 17.49 -7.19
CA LEU A 321 -1.30 16.12 -6.70
C LEU A 321 -0.53 15.97 -5.39
N THR A 322 -1.14 15.31 -4.41
CA THR A 322 -0.46 14.94 -3.17
C THR A 322 -0.93 13.58 -2.68
N SER A 323 -0.15 12.93 -1.82
CA SER A 323 -0.50 11.63 -1.24
C SER A 323 -0.95 11.76 0.21
N TYR A 324 -1.97 10.99 0.57
CA TYR A 324 -2.43 10.80 1.94
C TYR A 324 -2.69 9.32 2.17
N LYS A 325 -1.81 8.66 2.93
CA LYS A 325 -1.82 7.20 3.09
C LYS A 325 -1.83 6.51 1.71
N GLN A 326 -2.80 5.64 1.44
CA GLN A 326 -3.02 4.98 0.15
C GLN A 326 -3.69 5.86 -0.91
N TYR A 327 -4.09 7.08 -0.57
CA TYR A 327 -4.88 7.92 -1.47
C TYR A 327 -4.00 8.92 -2.21
N ILE A 328 -4.29 9.14 -3.49
CA ILE A 328 -3.82 10.32 -4.22
C ILE A 328 -4.93 11.36 -4.21
N CYS A 329 -4.60 12.58 -3.85
CA CYS A 329 -5.52 13.70 -3.89
C CYS A 329 -5.20 14.59 -5.09
N LEU A 330 -6.21 14.91 -5.89
CA LEU A 330 -6.15 15.90 -6.97
C LEU A 330 -7.11 17.03 -6.65
N PHE A 331 -6.60 18.27 -6.63
CA PHE A 331 -7.44 19.43 -6.37
C PHE A 331 -6.88 20.73 -6.96
N GLY A 332 -7.79 21.70 -7.09
CA GLY A 332 -7.50 23.03 -7.60
C GLY A 332 -7.15 23.05 -9.08
N GLY A 333 -6.68 24.20 -9.55
CA GLY A 333 -6.39 24.44 -10.96
C GLY A 333 -7.52 25.14 -11.73
N GLU A 334 -7.17 25.58 -12.93
CA GLU A 334 -8.07 26.23 -13.89
C GLU A 334 -8.02 25.47 -15.22
N PHE A 335 -9.19 25.09 -15.74
CA PHE A 335 -9.34 24.52 -17.07
C PHE A 335 -9.12 25.63 -18.09
N ILE A 336 -8.08 25.50 -18.91
CA ILE A 336 -7.62 26.48 -19.89
C ILE A 336 -7.41 27.86 -19.26
N LEU A 337 -6.15 28.17 -18.99
CA LEU A 337 -5.75 29.39 -18.28
C LEU A 337 -6.39 30.67 -18.85
N GLY A 338 -7.18 31.37 -18.02
CA GLY A 338 -7.79 32.66 -18.35
C GLY A 338 -9.24 32.59 -18.84
N LEU A 339 -9.83 31.40 -19.01
CA LEU A 339 -11.26 31.26 -19.31
C LEU A 339 -12.16 31.40 -18.08
N GLY A 340 -11.59 31.38 -16.87
CA GLY A 340 -12.35 31.45 -15.62
C GLY A 340 -13.13 30.18 -15.30
N GLN A 341 -12.79 29.06 -15.94
CA GLN A 341 -13.36 27.74 -15.64
C GLN A 341 -12.47 27.04 -14.62
N TRP A 342 -12.92 26.96 -13.38
CA TRP A 342 -12.09 26.46 -12.27
C TRP A 342 -12.45 25.05 -11.86
N ASN A 343 -11.43 24.25 -11.55
CA ASN A 343 -11.65 22.98 -10.86
C ASN A 343 -11.88 23.24 -9.37
N ARG A 344 -13.12 22.96 -8.93
CA ARG A 344 -13.50 22.95 -7.51
C ARG A 344 -13.63 21.54 -6.94
N ASN A 345 -13.55 20.52 -7.79
CA ASN A 345 -13.67 19.15 -7.31
C ASN A 345 -12.39 18.77 -6.56
N PHE A 346 -12.57 18.16 -5.40
CA PHE A 346 -11.50 17.46 -4.69
C PHE A 346 -11.68 15.98 -5.01
N TRP A 347 -10.71 15.41 -5.73
CA TRP A 347 -10.73 14.02 -6.13
C TRP A 347 -9.75 13.24 -5.28
N MET A 348 -10.17 12.08 -4.80
CA MET A 348 -9.31 11.11 -4.13
C MET A 348 -9.30 9.81 -4.92
N TYR A 349 -8.13 9.37 -5.36
CA TYR A 349 -7.94 8.06 -5.95
C TYR A 349 -7.54 7.07 -4.87
N ASP A 350 -8.32 6.01 -4.72
CA ASP A 350 -7.96 4.86 -3.89
C ASP A 350 -7.05 3.93 -4.69
N THR A 351 -5.76 3.86 -4.33
CA THR A 351 -4.77 3.05 -5.04
C THR A 351 -5.00 1.54 -4.91
N ILE A 352 -5.79 1.12 -3.92
CA ILE A 352 -6.14 -0.28 -3.71
C ILE A 352 -7.33 -0.62 -4.61
N LYS A 353 -8.40 0.17 -4.55
CA LYS A 353 -9.63 -0.08 -5.32
C LYS A 353 -9.52 0.29 -6.79
N GLY A 354 -8.54 1.13 -7.14
CA GLY A 354 -8.36 1.64 -8.48
C GLY A 354 -9.44 2.64 -8.90
N THR A 355 -10.12 3.28 -7.94
CA THR A 355 -11.29 4.13 -8.20
C THR A 355 -11.09 5.56 -7.73
N TRP A 356 -11.62 6.52 -8.49
CA TRP A 356 -11.73 7.91 -8.07
C TRP A 356 -13.03 8.15 -7.30
N GLU A 357 -12.92 8.84 -6.17
CA GLU A 357 -14.03 9.33 -5.37
C GLU A 357 -13.98 10.87 -5.32
N ARG A 358 -15.14 11.50 -5.39
CA ARG A 358 -15.25 12.96 -5.22
C ARG A 358 -15.57 13.30 -3.77
N LYS A 359 -14.75 14.15 -3.16
CA LYS A 359 -14.94 14.70 -1.81
C LYS A 359 -15.57 16.09 -1.82
N THR A 360 -15.70 16.70 -0.65
CA THR A 360 -16.25 18.05 -0.51
C THR A 360 -15.47 19.05 -1.36
N ILE A 361 -16.22 19.79 -2.20
CA ILE A 361 -15.66 20.75 -3.14
C ILE A 361 -14.86 21.86 -2.44
N LEU A 362 -13.83 22.36 -3.13
CA LEU A 362 -13.00 23.45 -2.62
C LEU A 362 -13.86 24.70 -2.36
N PRO A 363 -13.73 25.33 -1.17
CA PRO A 363 -14.50 26.51 -0.83
C PRO A 363 -14.12 27.70 -1.71
N VAL A 364 -12.83 27.81 -2.07
CA VAL A 364 -12.30 28.87 -2.93
C VAL A 364 -11.43 28.26 -4.01
N SER A 365 -11.83 28.46 -5.27
CA SER A 365 -11.03 28.08 -6.44
C SER A 365 -9.69 28.79 -6.44
N ARG A 366 -8.62 28.03 -6.66
CA ARG A 366 -7.24 28.54 -6.71
C ARG A 366 -6.36 27.62 -7.55
N ARG A 367 -5.28 28.19 -8.07
CA ARG A 367 -4.24 27.50 -8.84
C ARG A 367 -2.85 27.99 -8.41
N HIS A 368 -1.80 27.27 -8.79
CA HIS A 368 -0.40 27.61 -8.47
C HIS A 368 -0.20 27.90 -6.98
N PHE A 369 -0.85 27.10 -6.14
CA PHE A 369 -0.69 27.11 -4.69
C PHE A 369 0.29 26.01 -4.27
N GLU A 370 0.78 26.12 -3.05
CA GLU A 370 1.51 25.02 -2.40
C GLU A 370 0.57 24.21 -1.51
N CYS A 371 0.92 22.95 -1.26
CA CYS A 371 0.19 22.15 -0.29
C CYS A 371 1.10 21.24 0.53
N ALA A 372 0.60 20.84 1.71
CA ALA A 372 1.25 19.84 2.54
C ALA A 372 0.20 19.02 3.29
N VAL A 373 0.39 17.71 3.36
CA VAL A 373 -0.39 16.82 4.20
C VAL A 373 0.31 16.72 5.55
N VAL A 374 -0.38 17.12 6.62
CA VAL A 374 0.12 17.09 8.00
C VAL A 374 -0.91 16.36 8.84
N ASN A 375 -0.52 15.20 9.39
CA ASN A 375 -1.42 14.26 10.04
C ASN A 375 -2.61 13.90 9.10
N ASP A 376 -3.85 14.01 9.58
CA ASP A 376 -5.07 13.72 8.80
C ASP A 376 -5.66 14.96 8.11
N CYS A 377 -4.82 15.94 7.74
CA CYS A 377 -5.27 17.14 7.04
C CYS A 377 -4.36 17.51 5.88
N VAL A 378 -4.95 17.99 4.79
CA VAL A 378 -4.23 18.68 3.72
C VAL A 378 -4.41 20.18 3.86
N TYR A 379 -3.29 20.90 3.81
CA TYR A 379 -3.25 22.35 3.87
C TYR A 379 -2.95 22.90 2.48
N ILE A 380 -3.76 23.84 2.02
CA ILE A 380 -3.50 24.60 0.81
C ILE A 380 -3.04 26.00 1.20
N VAL A 381 -1.88 26.40 0.68
CA VAL A 381 -1.18 27.62 1.04
C VAL A 381 -1.12 28.55 -0.16
N GLY A 382 -1.79 29.70 -0.04
CA GLY A 382 -1.75 30.77 -1.03
C GLY A 382 -2.32 30.38 -2.39
N GLY A 383 -1.60 30.77 -3.45
CA GLY A 383 -2.00 30.62 -4.84
C GLY A 383 -2.78 31.81 -5.41
N VAL A 384 -3.36 31.59 -6.58
CA VAL A 384 -4.06 32.63 -7.35
C VAL A 384 -5.49 32.18 -7.62
N GLY A 385 -6.45 33.02 -7.24
CA GLY A 385 -7.88 32.81 -7.47
C GLY A 385 -8.42 33.60 -8.67
N ASN A 386 -9.74 33.80 -8.67
CA ASN A 386 -10.46 34.57 -9.68
C ASN A 386 -9.82 35.95 -9.92
N PHE A 387 -9.87 36.42 -11.17
CA PHE A 387 -9.32 37.71 -11.58
C PHE A 387 -7.83 37.92 -11.24
N ARG A 388 -7.08 36.82 -11.10
CA ARG A 388 -5.66 36.82 -10.69
C ARG A 388 -5.42 37.40 -9.29
N ILE A 389 -6.42 37.34 -8.41
CA ILE A 389 -6.30 37.78 -7.01
C ILE A 389 -5.44 36.76 -6.24
N VAL A 390 -4.31 37.23 -5.72
CA VAL A 390 -3.44 36.44 -4.84
C VAL A 390 -4.20 36.09 -3.57
N GLN A 391 -4.14 34.82 -3.19
CA GLN A 391 -4.73 34.35 -1.94
C GLN A 391 -3.70 34.50 -0.82
N GLU A 392 -4.01 35.31 0.19
CA GLU A 392 -3.15 35.53 1.36
C GLU A 392 -3.57 34.69 2.56
N ASN A 393 -4.10 33.49 2.29
CA ASN A 393 -4.62 32.60 3.31
C ASN A 393 -4.20 31.15 3.09
N ILE A 394 -4.28 30.39 4.18
CA ILE A 394 -4.38 28.94 4.14
C ILE A 394 -5.84 28.53 4.26
N ILE A 395 -6.18 27.43 3.59
CA ILE A 395 -7.37 26.62 3.87
C ILE A 395 -6.90 25.20 4.13
N PHE A 396 -7.63 24.44 4.94
CA PHE A 396 -7.28 23.05 5.21
C PHE A 396 -8.51 22.17 5.12
N TYR A 397 -8.31 20.94 4.69
CA TYR A 397 -9.33 19.91 4.58
C TYR A 397 -8.98 18.77 5.53
N ASP A 398 -9.97 18.35 6.32
CA ASP A 398 -9.84 17.23 7.26
C ASP A 398 -10.36 15.94 6.62
N PHE A 399 -9.44 14.99 6.41
CA PHE A 399 -9.76 13.73 5.72
C PHE A 399 -10.76 12.86 6.50
N LYS A 400 -10.86 13.03 7.82
CA LYS A 400 -11.75 12.22 8.67
C LYS A 400 -13.18 12.72 8.62
N THR A 401 -13.38 14.04 8.58
CA THR A 401 -14.71 14.63 8.61
C THR A 401 -15.23 15.01 7.23
N ASP A 402 -14.41 14.94 6.19
CA ASP A 402 -14.73 15.41 4.82
C ASP A 402 -15.23 16.87 4.85
N THR A 403 -14.47 17.74 5.51
CA THR A 403 -14.83 19.16 5.63
C THR A 403 -13.63 20.08 5.50
N TRP A 404 -13.91 21.28 4.99
CA TRP A 404 -12.96 22.38 4.93
C TRP A 404 -13.05 23.27 6.17
N GLY A 405 -11.91 23.66 6.71
CA GLY A 405 -11.80 24.69 7.72
C GLY A 405 -11.97 26.11 7.17
N SER A 406 -12.22 27.06 8.06
CA SER A 406 -12.25 28.48 7.71
C SER A 406 -10.88 28.98 7.25
N PRO A 407 -10.82 29.91 6.28
CA PRO A 407 -9.55 30.50 5.84
C PRO A 407 -8.82 31.24 6.96
N ILE A 408 -7.50 31.11 7.02
CA ILE A 408 -6.63 31.76 8.00
C ILE A 408 -5.56 32.55 7.26
N PHE A 409 -5.36 33.80 7.64
CA PHE A 409 -4.37 34.66 6.98
C PHE A 409 -2.94 34.14 7.15
N LEU A 410 -2.15 34.29 6.10
CA LEU A 410 -0.72 34.00 6.12
C LEU A 410 0.02 35.01 7.00
N PRO A 411 1.12 34.62 7.66
CA PRO A 411 1.89 35.51 8.52
C PRO A 411 2.78 36.47 7.72
N VAL A 412 2.92 36.23 6.41
CA VAL A 412 3.72 37.01 5.47
C VAL A 412 3.07 37.01 4.09
N SER A 413 3.18 38.12 3.36
CA SER A 413 2.79 38.21 1.95
C SER A 413 4.00 37.86 1.09
N ASP A 414 4.03 36.63 0.59
CA ASP A 414 5.08 36.11 -0.30
C ASP A 414 4.44 35.14 -1.32
N ARG A 415 4.86 35.23 -2.58
CA ARG A 415 4.38 34.39 -3.68
C ARG A 415 5.21 33.13 -3.89
N LYS A 416 6.41 33.04 -3.30
CA LYS A 416 7.33 31.90 -3.39
C LYS A 416 7.41 31.14 -2.07
N LEU A 417 6.33 31.13 -1.31
CA LEU A 417 6.23 30.32 -0.10
C LEU A 417 6.36 28.85 -0.46
N LYS A 418 6.97 28.07 0.43
CA LYS A 418 6.95 26.61 0.39
C LYS A 418 6.47 26.08 1.73
N CYS A 419 5.78 24.95 1.73
CA CYS A 419 5.31 24.31 2.95
C CYS A 419 5.61 22.82 2.97
N CYS A 420 5.75 22.26 4.16
CA CYS A 420 5.90 20.82 4.37
C CYS A 420 5.37 20.42 5.76
N ASP A 421 5.17 19.12 5.96
CA ASP A 421 5.07 18.56 7.31
C ASP A 421 6.46 18.49 7.94
N PHE A 422 6.62 19.10 9.11
CA PHE A 422 7.81 18.94 9.94
C PHE A 422 7.39 18.61 11.37
N LYS A 423 7.68 17.37 11.80
CA LYS A 423 7.36 16.85 13.14
C LYS A 423 5.85 16.90 13.46
N GLY A 424 4.99 16.62 12.47
CA GLY A 424 3.54 16.59 12.63
C GLY A 424 2.91 17.98 12.71
N GLN A 425 3.63 19.01 12.28
CA GLN A 425 3.17 20.41 12.24
C GLN A 425 3.44 21.00 10.86
N LEU A 426 2.51 21.83 10.38
CA LEU A 426 2.70 22.55 9.13
C LEU A 426 3.77 23.61 9.32
N LEU A 427 4.86 23.47 8.57
CA LEU A 427 5.93 24.43 8.48
C LEU A 427 5.80 25.20 7.16
N LEU A 428 5.81 26.53 7.26
CA LEU A 428 5.84 27.45 6.13
C LEU A 428 7.20 28.15 6.08
N VAL A 429 7.83 28.21 4.92
CA VAL A 429 9.13 28.86 4.71
C VAL A 429 9.02 29.95 3.65
N SER A 430 9.50 31.14 3.98
CA SER A 430 9.69 32.27 3.08
C SER A 430 11.17 32.63 3.05
N LEU A 431 11.81 32.51 1.87
CA LEU A 431 13.22 32.89 1.69
C LEU A 431 13.38 34.30 1.11
N TYR A 432 12.38 34.79 0.37
CA TYR A 432 12.43 36.05 -0.40
C TYR A 432 11.46 37.12 0.11
N GLY A 433 11.03 37.03 1.37
CA GLY A 433 10.05 37.96 1.94
C GLY A 433 10.45 39.44 1.79
N ASN A 434 9.44 40.32 1.79
CA ASN A 434 9.59 41.76 1.50
C ASN A 434 10.66 42.50 2.35
N ASP A 435 10.99 41.98 3.55
CA ASP A 435 12.00 42.58 4.45
C ASP A 435 13.41 41.96 4.30
N SER A 436 13.65 41.16 3.26
CA SER A 436 14.93 40.49 2.96
C SER A 436 15.41 39.49 4.04
N LYS A 437 14.57 39.12 5.01
CA LYS A 437 14.91 38.11 6.03
C LYS A 437 14.17 36.81 5.77
N SER A 438 14.93 35.71 5.67
CA SER A 438 14.38 34.36 5.59
C SER A 438 13.68 34.02 6.90
N GLN A 439 12.44 33.56 6.82
CA GLN A 439 11.60 33.27 7.97
C GLN A 439 10.87 31.94 7.81
N ALA A 440 10.71 31.23 8.93
CA ALA A 440 9.90 30.04 9.03
C ALA A 440 8.75 30.25 10.01
N PHE A 441 7.62 29.61 9.76
CA PHE A 441 6.43 29.71 10.60
C PHE A 441 5.81 28.35 10.83
N PHE A 442 5.60 27.99 12.09
CA PHE A 442 4.79 26.83 12.47
C PHE A 442 3.34 27.25 12.66
N PHE A 443 2.43 26.46 12.10
CA PHE A 443 1.00 26.66 12.31
C PHE A 443 0.49 25.86 13.51
N ASP A 444 -0.13 26.54 14.49
CA ASP A 444 -0.83 25.90 15.61
C ASP A 444 -2.32 25.76 15.24
N LYS A 445 -2.73 24.55 14.82
CA LYS A 445 -4.13 24.24 14.46
C LYS A 445 -5.09 24.46 15.63
N SER A 446 -4.65 24.28 16.88
CA SER A 446 -5.54 24.40 18.05
C SER A 446 -5.90 25.85 18.37
N LYS A 447 -4.99 26.78 18.07
CA LYS A 447 -5.17 28.22 18.28
C LYS A 447 -5.45 28.99 17.00
N LEU A 448 -5.34 28.33 15.85
CA LEU A 448 -5.45 28.92 14.52
C LEU A 448 -4.50 30.12 14.33
N CYS A 449 -3.26 29.97 14.81
CA CYS A 449 -2.26 31.05 14.78
C CYS A 449 -0.88 30.55 14.35
N TRP A 450 0.01 31.52 14.05
CA TRP A 450 1.37 31.25 13.59
C TRP A 450 2.39 31.52 14.69
N LYS A 451 3.38 30.64 14.79
CA LYS A 451 4.56 30.82 15.62
C LYS A 451 5.79 30.98 14.73
N ILE A 452 6.48 32.10 14.90
CA ILE A 452 7.71 32.40 14.14
C ILE A 452 8.84 31.50 14.63
N MET A 453 9.61 30.99 13.68
CA MET A 453 10.90 30.35 13.86
C MET A 453 11.94 31.16 13.09
N CYS A 454 12.95 31.65 13.80
CA CYS A 454 14.10 32.26 13.15
C CYS A 454 14.88 31.19 12.40
N MET A 455 15.23 31.47 11.15
CA MET A 455 16.17 30.67 10.39
C MET A 455 17.47 31.44 10.25
N ASP A 456 18.58 30.73 10.37
CA ASP A 456 19.90 31.25 10.09
C ASP A 456 20.34 30.63 8.76
N VAL A 457 20.06 31.34 7.65
CA VAL A 457 20.38 30.89 6.29
C VAL A 457 21.26 31.97 5.66
N ASP A 458 22.37 31.55 5.04
CA ASP A 458 23.25 32.47 4.33
C ASP A 458 22.50 33.05 3.12
N GLN A 459 22.44 34.38 3.04
CA GLN A 459 21.75 35.06 1.94
C GLN A 459 22.46 34.87 0.61
N ASN A 460 23.77 34.60 0.61
CA ASN A 460 24.51 34.30 -0.62
C ASN A 460 24.04 32.98 -1.23
N ASP A 461 23.79 31.96 -0.40
CA ASP A 461 23.26 30.67 -0.85
C ASP A 461 21.86 30.83 -1.47
N ILE A 462 21.02 31.71 -0.90
CA ILE A 462 19.66 31.97 -1.39
C ILE A 462 19.65 32.81 -2.68
N ALA A 463 20.57 33.77 -2.81
CA ALA A 463 20.59 34.71 -3.93
C ALA A 463 20.81 34.03 -5.29
N GLU A 464 21.49 32.88 -5.30
CA GLU A 464 21.71 32.08 -6.50
C GLU A 464 20.53 31.17 -6.85
N MET A 465 19.55 31.00 -5.95
CA MET A 465 18.40 30.12 -6.17
C MET A 465 17.26 30.85 -6.91
N GLY A 466 16.73 30.25 -7.98
CA GLY A 466 15.55 30.77 -8.70
C GLY A 466 14.22 30.37 -8.05
N ASP A 467 14.14 29.12 -7.60
CA ASP A 467 13.05 28.51 -6.81
C ASP A 467 13.66 27.48 -5.83
N PHE A 468 12.88 26.97 -4.89
CA PHE A 468 13.35 25.95 -3.94
C PHE A 468 12.28 24.91 -3.60
N THR A 469 12.73 23.77 -3.09
CA THR A 469 11.87 22.71 -2.55
C THR A 469 12.27 22.41 -1.10
N LEU A 470 11.28 22.12 -0.27
CA LEU A 470 11.49 21.68 1.11
C LEU A 470 11.42 20.16 1.17
N ILE A 471 12.39 19.57 1.86
CA ILE A 471 12.40 18.13 2.17
C ILE A 471 12.60 18.01 3.68
N SER A 472 11.63 17.42 4.37
CA SER A 472 11.74 17.15 5.80
C SER A 472 12.16 15.70 6.07
N SER A 473 12.96 15.54 7.11
CA SER A 473 13.32 14.27 7.75
C SER A 473 13.00 14.37 9.24
N THR A 474 13.14 13.27 9.99
CA THR A 474 12.77 13.18 11.40
C THR A 474 13.33 14.34 12.23
N ASP A 475 14.57 14.77 11.97
CA ASP A 475 15.23 15.84 12.73
C ASP A 475 15.78 16.99 11.89
N TYR A 476 15.72 16.89 10.56
CA TYR A 476 16.36 17.84 9.67
C TYR A 476 15.38 18.36 8.62
N LEU A 477 15.51 19.64 8.29
CA LEU A 477 14.86 20.26 7.15
C LEU A 477 15.94 20.58 6.11
N TYR A 478 15.74 20.11 4.90
CA TYR A 478 16.61 20.36 3.76
C TYR A 478 15.92 21.34 2.80
N ILE A 479 16.67 22.33 2.35
CA ILE A 479 16.25 23.28 1.33
C ILE A 479 17.07 22.96 0.08
N LYS A 480 16.39 22.54 -0.99
CA LYS A 480 17.02 22.28 -2.28
C LYS A 480 16.70 23.43 -3.23
N GLY A 481 17.72 24.19 -3.60
CA GLY A 481 17.63 25.21 -4.63
C GLY A 481 17.50 24.62 -6.03
N CYS A 482 16.70 25.26 -6.88
CA CYS A 482 16.69 25.08 -8.32
C CYS A 482 17.48 26.24 -8.92
N PHE A 483 18.61 25.92 -9.55
CA PHE A 483 19.56 26.86 -10.16
C PHE A 483 19.27 27.06 -11.64
#